data_AF-A0A542USJ1-F1
#
_entry.id   AF-A0A542USJ1-F1
#
_cell.length_a   1.000
_cell.length_b   1.000
_cell.length_c   1.000
_cell.angle_alpha   90.00
_cell.angle_beta   90.00
_cell.angle_gamma   90.00
#
_symmetry.space_group_name_H-M   'P 1'
#
loop_
_entity.id
_entity.type
_entity.pdbx_description
1 polymer ?
#
loop_
_entity_poly.entity_id
_entity_poly.type
_entity_poly.pdbx_seq_one_letter_code
_entity_poly.pdbx_strand_id
1 'polypeptide(L)'
;MDLALDLAPVYDRDEQDFGWLERALVAAGFAPSGQGRAWRWTIRQDDVDVHLDVLCDVLDSAGQELALPGTRVVTAMNLPGPAAALGDATERPLRIGVVDDATIQVRYAGLGGYLLAKASAVVGRRAPKDAYDLAFVVLHNPGGPTAAGTAARKALPADRSHDFAATFRGALARLLDVDGSDLLSYAEQRRLDGETTDPLLIRQDVAAAADACLTAFDAQVRA
;
A
#
# COMPACT_ATOMS: atom_id res chain seq x y z
N MET A 1 3.05 8.75 4.08
CA MET A 1 1.58 8.51 4.03
C MET A 1 1.28 8.09 2.61
N ASP A 2 0.73 6.90 2.41
CA ASP A 2 0.40 6.40 1.07
C ASP A 2 -1.04 6.80 0.73
N LEU A 3 -1.23 7.39 -0.46
CA LEU A 3 -2.54 7.71 -1.01
C LEU A 3 -2.85 6.69 -2.12
N ALA A 4 -3.94 5.93 -1.95
CA ALA A 4 -4.42 4.98 -2.95
C ALA A 4 -5.60 5.60 -3.69
N LEU A 5 -5.38 6.04 -4.92
CA LEU A 5 -6.44 6.58 -5.77
C LEU A 5 -7.07 5.47 -6.59
N ASP A 6 -8.38 5.28 -6.42
CA ASP A 6 -9.15 4.60 -7.46
C ASP A 6 -9.35 5.60 -8.60
N LEU A 7 -8.57 5.45 -9.67
CA LEU A 7 -8.88 6.08 -10.93
C LEU A 7 -10.05 5.28 -11.52
N ALA A 8 -11.24 5.46 -10.97
CA ALA A 8 -12.45 4.97 -11.57
C ALA A 8 -12.76 5.89 -12.75
N PRO A 9 -12.47 5.52 -14.02
CA PRO A 9 -13.26 6.11 -15.06
C PRO A 9 -14.70 5.71 -14.74
N VAL A 10 -15.55 6.69 -14.46
CA VAL A 10 -16.94 6.54 -14.85
C VAL A 10 -16.85 6.25 -16.35
N TYR A 11 -17.09 5.02 -16.82
CA TYR A 11 -17.71 4.75 -18.13
C TYR A 11 -17.89 3.27 -18.46
N ASP A 12 -18.92 3.10 -19.29
CA ASP A 12 -19.29 2.00 -20.18
C ASP A 12 -18.08 1.25 -20.76
N ARG A 13 -18.13 -0.09 -20.77
CA ARG A 13 -16.97 -1.00 -20.80
C ARG A 13 -16.31 -1.19 -22.17
N ASP A 14 -16.63 -0.41 -23.20
CA ASP A 14 -16.27 -0.78 -24.57
C ASP A 14 -15.08 -0.01 -25.19
N GLU A 15 -14.61 1.10 -24.59
CA GLU A 15 -13.53 1.93 -25.15
C GLU A 15 -12.53 2.46 -24.08
N GLN A 16 -11.88 1.58 -23.33
CA GLN A 16 -10.90 2.02 -22.32
C GLN A 16 -9.66 2.67 -23.00
N ASP A 17 -9.57 3.99 -22.99
CA ASP A 17 -8.41 4.80 -23.41
C ASP A 17 -7.85 5.57 -22.20
N PHE A 18 -6.61 5.26 -21.80
CA PHE A 18 -5.90 5.89 -20.68
C PHE A 18 -4.94 7.01 -21.12
N GLY A 19 -4.96 7.41 -22.39
CA GLY A 19 -4.13 8.51 -22.90
C GLY A 19 -4.36 9.83 -22.18
N TRP A 20 -5.53 10.02 -21.55
CA TRP A 20 -5.79 11.17 -20.68
C TRP A 20 -4.89 11.19 -19.44
N LEU A 21 -4.56 10.03 -18.86
CA LEU A 21 -3.72 9.92 -17.67
C LEU A 21 -2.30 10.34 -17.99
N GLU A 22 -1.75 9.85 -19.11
CA GLU A 22 -0.42 10.24 -19.59
C GLU A 22 -0.34 11.75 -19.84
N ARG A 23 -1.35 12.33 -20.52
CA ARG A 23 -1.42 13.77 -20.75
C ARG A 23 -1.48 14.55 -19.44
N ALA A 24 -2.25 14.08 -18.45
CA ALA A 24 -2.37 14.72 -17.15
C ALA A 24 -1.05 14.67 -16.36
N LEU A 25 -0.36 13.53 -16.33
CA LEU A 25 0.94 13.38 -15.66
C LEU A 25 1.99 14.31 -16.27
N VAL A 26 2.09 14.35 -17.60
CA VAL A 26 3.02 15.24 -18.31
C VAL A 26 2.66 16.71 -18.06
N ALA A 27 1.38 17.08 -18.15
CA ALA A 27 0.94 18.45 -17.88
C ALA A 27 1.21 18.89 -16.43
N ALA A 28 1.15 17.95 -15.48
CA ALA A 28 1.48 18.18 -14.07
C ALA A 28 2.99 18.20 -13.79
N GLY A 29 3.85 17.96 -14.79
CA GLY A 29 5.31 18.00 -14.65
C GLY A 29 5.95 16.71 -14.15
N PHE A 30 5.20 15.60 -14.07
CA PHE A 30 5.77 14.30 -13.76
C PHE A 30 6.58 13.76 -14.94
N ALA A 31 7.67 13.08 -14.64
CA ALA A 31 8.50 12.35 -15.59
C ALA A 31 8.51 10.84 -15.29
N PRO A 32 8.58 9.96 -16.29
CA PRO A 32 8.67 8.52 -16.07
C PRO A 32 10.00 8.18 -15.38
N SER A 33 9.99 7.24 -14.44
CA SER A 33 11.23 6.75 -13.82
C SER A 33 11.98 5.83 -14.81
N GLY A 34 12.88 6.41 -15.60
CA GLY A 34 13.73 5.67 -16.55
C GLY A 34 13.59 6.14 -18.00
N GLN A 35 14.27 5.45 -18.92
CA GLN A 35 14.19 5.72 -20.36
C GLN A 35 13.21 4.75 -21.02
N GLY A 36 11.94 5.12 -21.08
CA GLY A 36 10.92 4.31 -21.76
C GLY A 36 9.61 4.24 -20.98
N ARG A 37 8.88 3.15 -21.21
CA ARG A 37 7.64 2.84 -20.47
C ARG A 37 7.91 2.78 -18.97
N ALA A 38 6.97 3.30 -18.19
CA ALA A 38 7.12 3.37 -16.75
C ALA A 38 5.77 3.35 -16.02
N TRP A 39 5.71 2.48 -15.02
CA TRP A 39 4.61 2.41 -14.05
C TRP A 39 4.82 3.39 -12.89
N ARG A 40 6.06 3.86 -12.69
CA ARG A 40 6.41 4.87 -11.70
C ARG A 40 6.75 6.18 -12.40
N TRP A 41 6.19 7.25 -11.86
CA TRP A 41 6.37 8.63 -12.32
C TRP A 41 6.82 9.49 -11.16
N THR A 42 7.72 10.43 -11.42
CA THR A 42 8.36 11.24 -10.39
C THR A 42 8.29 12.71 -10.74
N ILE A 43 8.05 13.53 -9.73
CA ILE A 43 8.25 14.98 -9.80
C ILE A 43 9.04 15.41 -8.58
N ARG A 44 9.95 16.37 -8.76
CA ARG A 44 10.58 17.06 -7.64
C ARG A 44 9.86 18.39 -7.43
N GLN A 45 9.30 18.58 -6.25
CA GLN A 45 8.69 19.82 -5.84
C GLN A 45 9.44 20.34 -4.61
N ASP A 46 10.08 21.50 -4.76
CA ASP A 46 11.03 22.03 -3.77
C ASP A 46 12.11 20.98 -3.41
N ASP A 47 12.18 20.59 -2.13
CA ASP A 47 13.12 19.59 -1.63
C ASP A 47 12.50 18.19 -1.45
N VAL A 48 11.30 17.98 -1.98
CA VAL A 48 10.55 16.72 -1.85
C VAL A 48 10.43 16.03 -3.20
N ASP A 49 10.87 14.77 -3.25
CA ASP A 49 10.62 13.89 -4.38
C ASP A 49 9.27 13.19 -4.17
N VAL A 50 8.35 13.38 -5.11
CA VAL A 50 7.02 12.77 -5.10
C VAL A 50 6.99 11.66 -6.15
N HIS A 51 6.61 10.46 -5.71
CA HIS A 51 6.49 9.28 -6.56
C HIS A 51 5.01 8.91 -6.72
N LEU A 52 4.59 8.69 -7.96
CA LEU A 52 3.29 8.16 -8.32
C LEU A 52 3.48 6.80 -8.97
N ASP A 53 2.93 5.76 -8.34
CA ASP A 53 2.98 4.39 -8.82
C ASP A 53 1.61 3.99 -9.37
N VAL A 54 1.55 3.57 -10.63
CA VAL A 54 0.37 3.00 -11.27
C VAL A 54 0.42 1.48 -11.08
N LEU A 55 -0.51 0.96 -10.29
CA LEU A 55 -0.56 -0.44 -9.90
C LEU A 55 -1.86 -1.09 -10.37
N CYS A 56 -1.79 -2.36 -10.73
CA CYS A 56 -2.96 -3.21 -10.93
C CYS A 56 -2.77 -4.54 -10.21
N ASP A 57 -3.88 -5.27 -10.05
CA ASP A 57 -3.91 -6.56 -9.37
C ASP A 57 -4.81 -7.50 -10.21
N VAL A 58 -4.24 -8.01 -11.30
CA VAL A 58 -4.92 -8.93 -12.22
C VAL A 58 -4.29 -10.32 -12.14
N LEU A 59 -5.10 -11.35 -12.37
CA LEU A 59 -4.70 -12.74 -12.12
C LEU A 59 -3.60 -13.25 -13.07
N ASP A 60 -3.49 -12.67 -14.27
CA ASP A 60 -2.51 -13.01 -15.27
C ASP A 60 -1.31 -12.06 -15.23
N SER A 61 -0.16 -12.49 -15.75
CA SER A 61 1.02 -11.62 -15.90
C SER A 61 1.53 -11.00 -14.58
N ALA A 62 1.42 -11.74 -13.47
CA ALA A 62 1.89 -11.30 -12.16
C ALA A 62 3.37 -10.88 -12.19
N GLY A 63 3.69 -9.73 -11.58
CA GLY A 63 5.03 -9.16 -11.54
C GLY A 63 5.48 -8.53 -12.87
N GLN A 64 4.60 -8.41 -13.86
CA GLN A 64 4.89 -7.77 -15.13
C GLN A 64 4.34 -6.34 -15.19
N GLU A 65 5.00 -5.53 -16.00
CA GLU A 65 4.56 -4.19 -16.35
C GLU A 65 3.64 -4.27 -17.58
N LEU A 66 2.38 -3.85 -17.40
CA LEU A 66 1.32 -3.95 -18.40
C LEU A 66 1.14 -2.61 -19.12
N ALA A 67 1.12 -2.65 -20.45
CA ALA A 67 0.80 -1.47 -21.25
C ALA A 67 -0.67 -1.07 -21.06
N LEU A 68 -0.92 0.22 -20.83
CA LEU A 68 -2.28 0.74 -20.77
C LEU A 68 -2.76 1.17 -22.16
N PRO A 69 -3.96 0.74 -22.60
CA PRO A 69 -4.55 1.21 -23.85
C PRO A 69 -4.54 2.74 -23.98
N GLY A 70 -4.22 3.25 -25.16
CA GLY A 70 -4.21 4.69 -25.45
C GLY A 70 -3.00 5.48 -24.91
N THR A 71 -2.07 4.82 -24.21
CA THR A 71 -0.85 5.43 -23.69
C THR A 71 0.38 5.04 -24.52
N ARG A 72 1.44 5.87 -24.48
CA ARG A 72 2.72 5.54 -25.12
C ARG A 72 3.74 5.03 -24.11
N VAL A 73 3.75 5.65 -22.94
CA VAL A 73 4.76 5.55 -21.89
C VAL A 73 4.16 4.99 -20.60
N VAL A 74 2.96 5.44 -20.20
CA VAL A 74 2.36 4.97 -18.95
C VAL A 74 2.06 3.47 -19.03
N THR A 75 2.40 2.77 -17.96
CA THR A 75 2.08 1.36 -17.76
C THR A 75 1.56 1.16 -16.35
N ALA A 76 1.07 -0.04 -16.04
CA ALA A 76 0.74 -0.46 -14.68
C ALA A 76 1.62 -1.63 -14.27
N MET A 77 2.17 -1.63 -13.06
CA MET A 77 2.85 -2.82 -12.54
C MET A 77 1.80 -3.74 -11.90
N ASN A 78 1.76 -4.99 -12.35
CA ASN A 78 0.86 -5.99 -11.77
C ASN A 78 1.46 -6.59 -10.49
N LEU A 79 0.93 -6.16 -9.33
CA LEU A 79 1.35 -6.63 -8.02
C LEU A 79 0.13 -6.97 -7.16
N PRO A 80 0.22 -8.00 -6.31
CA PRO A 80 -0.86 -8.32 -5.38
C PRO A 80 -1.00 -7.24 -4.31
N GLY A 81 -2.24 -6.90 -3.93
CA GLY A 81 -2.53 -5.94 -2.87
C GLY A 81 -3.51 -4.82 -3.22
N PRO A 82 -3.39 -4.14 -4.37
CA PRO A 82 -4.26 -3.02 -4.75
C PRO A 82 -5.75 -3.35 -4.64
N ALA A 83 -6.18 -4.56 -4.98
CA ALA A 83 -7.60 -4.95 -4.88
C ALA A 83 -8.16 -4.80 -3.47
N ALA A 84 -7.41 -5.23 -2.45
CA ALA A 84 -7.83 -5.10 -1.05
C ALA A 84 -7.89 -3.63 -0.59
N ALA A 85 -6.92 -2.81 -1.02
CA ALA A 85 -6.89 -1.38 -0.70
C ALA A 85 -8.08 -0.62 -1.33
N LEU A 86 -8.47 -0.98 -2.55
CA LEU A 86 -9.60 -0.38 -3.26
C LEU A 86 -10.96 -0.78 -2.65
N GLY A 87 -11.09 -2.04 -2.20
CA GLY A 87 -12.32 -2.56 -1.59
C GLY A 87 -12.67 -1.96 -0.24
N ASP A 88 -11.68 -1.52 0.55
CA ASP A 88 -11.84 -0.90 1.88
C ASP A 88 -11.67 0.64 1.83
N ALA A 89 -11.91 1.26 0.68
CA ALA A 89 -11.64 2.68 0.52
C ALA A 89 -12.55 3.57 1.37
N THR A 90 -11.99 4.62 1.97
CA THR A 90 -12.70 5.70 2.66
C THR A 90 -12.55 7.01 1.90
N GLU A 91 -13.64 7.70 1.61
CA GLU A 91 -13.61 9.02 0.98
C GLU A 91 -13.23 10.12 1.97
N ARG A 92 -12.36 11.03 1.54
CA ARG A 92 -11.99 12.23 2.30
C ARG A 92 -11.88 13.44 1.36
N PRO A 93 -12.29 14.63 1.83
CA PRO A 93 -12.11 15.85 1.05
C PRO A 93 -10.62 16.21 0.94
N LEU A 94 -10.17 16.49 -0.28
CA LEU A 94 -8.87 17.08 -0.58
C LEU A 94 -9.09 18.44 -1.23
N ARG A 95 -8.47 19.48 -0.67
CA ARG A 95 -8.44 20.81 -1.26
C ARG A 95 -7.39 20.85 -2.37
N ILE A 96 -7.77 21.32 -3.54
CA ILE A 96 -6.95 21.44 -4.73
C ILE A 96 -6.95 22.89 -5.24
N GLY A 97 -5.78 23.38 -5.62
CA GLY A 97 -5.57 24.73 -6.13
C GLY A 97 -5.28 25.77 -5.04
N VAL A 98 -4.41 26.74 -5.38
CA VAL A 98 -4.04 27.86 -4.49
C VAL A 98 -5.01 29.05 -4.64
N VAL A 99 -5.75 29.12 -5.75
CA VAL A 99 -6.52 30.33 -6.14
C VAL A 99 -8.05 30.16 -5.97
N ASP A 100 -8.62 29.00 -6.31
CA ASP A 100 -10.09 28.78 -6.31
C ASP A 100 -10.60 27.77 -5.25
N ASP A 101 -9.71 27.32 -4.35
CA ASP A 101 -10.00 26.45 -3.18
C ASP A 101 -11.02 25.32 -3.44
N ALA A 102 -10.90 24.66 -4.59
CA ALA A 102 -11.82 23.59 -4.98
C ALA A 102 -11.58 22.37 -4.07
N THR A 103 -12.66 21.73 -3.61
CA THR A 103 -12.57 20.51 -2.81
C THR A 103 -13.07 19.32 -3.63
N ILE A 104 -12.23 18.30 -3.77
CA ILE A 104 -12.59 17.02 -4.41
C ILE A 104 -12.69 15.92 -3.35
N GLN A 105 -13.58 14.94 -3.56
CA GLN A 105 -13.58 13.74 -2.74
C GLN A 105 -12.55 12.77 -3.29
N VAL A 106 -11.65 12.33 -2.43
CA VAL A 106 -10.57 11.41 -2.77
C VAL A 106 -10.73 10.14 -1.96
N ARG A 107 -10.66 9.00 -2.62
CA ARG A 107 -10.64 7.70 -1.96
C ARG A 107 -9.24 7.47 -1.37
N TYR A 108 -9.20 7.08 -0.11
CA TYR A 108 -8.00 6.63 0.59
C TYR A 108 -8.20 5.17 0.96
N ALA A 109 -7.13 4.37 0.95
CA ALA A 109 -7.21 3.03 1.51
C ALA A 109 -7.63 3.10 2.98
N GLY A 110 -8.65 2.33 3.36
CA GLY A 110 -8.94 2.06 4.77
C GLY A 110 -7.80 1.27 5.42
N LEU A 111 -7.80 1.27 6.75
CA LEU A 111 -6.74 0.59 7.52
C LEU A 111 -6.64 -0.89 7.14
N GLY A 112 -7.76 -1.59 6.98
CA GLY A 112 -7.77 -3.01 6.69
C GLY A 112 -7.23 -3.32 5.31
N GLY A 113 -7.75 -2.64 4.29
CA GLY A 113 -7.28 -2.80 2.91
C GLY A 113 -5.81 -2.43 2.74
N TYR A 114 -5.36 -1.38 3.43
CA TYR A 114 -3.95 -0.99 3.44
C TYR A 114 -3.04 -2.07 4.05
N LEU A 115 -3.42 -2.63 5.20
CA LEU A 115 -2.66 -3.70 5.86
C LEU A 115 -2.58 -4.97 5.00
N LEU A 116 -3.69 -5.36 4.35
CA LEU A 116 -3.71 -6.48 3.42
C LEU A 116 -2.78 -6.23 2.22
N ALA A 117 -2.79 -5.02 1.66
CA ALA A 117 -1.89 -4.65 0.56
C ALA A 117 -0.41 -4.68 0.99
N LYS A 118 -0.06 -4.19 2.18
CA LYS A 118 1.31 -4.25 2.71
C LYS A 118 1.74 -5.68 3.01
N ALA A 119 0.86 -6.53 3.52
CA ALA A 119 1.17 -7.94 3.71
C ALA A 119 1.47 -8.65 2.38
N SER A 120 0.70 -8.36 1.32
CA SER A 120 1.00 -8.86 -0.03
C SER A 120 2.38 -8.42 -0.53
N ALA A 121 2.76 -7.17 -0.26
CA ALA A 121 4.10 -6.68 -0.58
C ALA A 121 5.21 -7.41 0.20
N VAL A 122 5.02 -7.62 1.51
CA VAL A 122 5.96 -8.36 2.38
C VAL A 122 6.18 -9.78 1.86
N VAL A 123 5.12 -10.52 1.52
CA VAL A 123 5.23 -11.91 1.07
C VAL A 123 5.75 -12.01 -0.36
N GLY A 124 5.31 -11.11 -1.25
CA GLY A 124 5.61 -11.14 -2.68
C GLY A 124 6.95 -10.51 -3.05
N ARG A 125 7.18 -9.24 -2.70
CA ARG A 125 8.38 -8.48 -3.09
C ARG A 125 9.56 -8.68 -2.13
N ARG A 126 9.26 -8.93 -0.85
CA ARG A 126 10.25 -9.19 0.22
C ARG A 126 11.33 -8.12 0.37
N ALA A 127 11.01 -6.86 0.04
CA ALA A 127 11.95 -5.78 0.30
C ALA A 127 11.90 -5.40 1.79
N PRO A 128 13.04 -5.07 2.44
CA PRO A 128 13.06 -4.69 3.86
C PRO A 128 12.08 -3.57 4.22
N LYS A 129 11.89 -2.60 3.30
CA LYS A 129 10.92 -1.50 3.47
C LYS A 129 9.47 -1.96 3.60
N ASP A 130 9.09 -3.08 2.97
CA ASP A 130 7.70 -3.56 3.00
C ASP A 130 7.38 -4.09 4.41
N ALA A 131 8.34 -4.78 5.04
CA ALA A 131 8.21 -5.23 6.42
C ALA A 131 8.20 -4.03 7.39
N TYR A 132 8.99 -2.99 7.10
CA TYR A 132 8.98 -1.76 7.88
C TYR A 132 7.61 -1.09 7.90
N ASP A 133 7.02 -0.86 6.72
CA ASP A 133 5.71 -0.22 6.61
C ASP A 133 4.62 -1.00 7.34
N LEU A 134 4.61 -2.33 7.21
CA LEU A 134 3.64 -3.18 7.89
C LEU A 134 3.82 -3.11 9.42
N ALA A 135 5.05 -3.30 9.92
CA ALA A 135 5.37 -3.20 11.34
C ALA A 135 4.99 -1.84 11.91
N PHE A 136 5.32 -0.76 11.19
CA PHE A 136 5.04 0.60 11.61
C PHE A 136 3.54 0.83 11.79
N VAL A 137 2.70 0.42 10.85
CA VAL A 137 1.24 0.64 10.94
C VAL A 137 0.60 -0.28 11.98
N VAL A 138 1.02 -1.54 12.08
CA VAL A 138 0.52 -2.45 13.13
C VAL A 138 0.78 -1.88 14.52
N LEU A 139 1.98 -1.32 14.75
CA LEU A 139 2.38 -0.76 16.05
C LEU A 139 1.76 0.62 16.34
N HIS A 140 1.71 1.52 15.35
CA HIS A 140 1.41 2.95 15.58
C HIS A 140 0.05 3.42 15.09
N ASN A 141 -0.79 2.55 14.50
CA ASN A 141 -2.13 2.99 14.11
C ASN A 141 -2.93 3.46 15.36
N PRO A 142 -3.81 4.46 15.23
CA PRO A 142 -4.52 5.05 16.39
C PRO A 142 -5.39 4.08 17.19
N GLY A 143 -5.84 2.97 16.57
CA GLY A 143 -6.66 1.94 17.23
C GLY A 143 -5.83 0.84 17.90
N GLY A 144 -4.50 0.85 17.74
CA GLY A 144 -3.60 -0.19 18.21
C GLY A 144 -3.69 -1.50 17.42
N PRO A 145 -2.90 -2.51 17.79
CA PRO A 145 -2.75 -3.75 17.02
C PRO A 145 -4.04 -4.58 16.93
N THR A 146 -4.84 -4.64 17.99
CA THR A 146 -6.12 -5.37 17.98
C THR A 146 -7.12 -4.78 16.97
N ALA A 147 -7.18 -3.44 16.86
CA ALA A 147 -8.04 -2.78 15.89
C ALA A 147 -7.54 -3.01 14.45
N ALA A 148 -6.22 -3.01 14.24
CA ALA A 148 -5.60 -3.37 12.96
C ALA A 148 -6.01 -4.78 12.50
N GLY A 149 -5.91 -5.79 13.36
CA GLY A 149 -6.33 -7.16 13.05
C GLY A 149 -7.82 -7.27 12.72
N THR A 150 -8.66 -6.59 13.50
CA THR A 150 -10.10 -6.51 13.26
C THR A 150 -10.44 -5.82 11.93
N ALA A 151 -9.73 -4.74 11.59
CA ALA A 151 -9.93 -4.00 10.35
C ALA A 151 -9.50 -4.83 9.13
N ALA A 152 -8.31 -5.43 9.17
CA ALA A 152 -7.82 -6.31 8.10
C ALA A 152 -8.77 -7.48 7.82
N ARG A 153 -9.38 -8.04 8.87
CA ARG A 153 -10.35 -9.13 8.73
C ARG A 153 -11.64 -8.68 8.03
N LYS A 154 -12.17 -7.52 8.40
CA LYS A 154 -13.37 -6.94 7.79
C LYS A 154 -13.14 -6.53 6.32
N ALA A 155 -11.90 -6.15 5.99
CA ALA A 155 -11.51 -5.72 4.65
C ALA A 155 -11.17 -6.87 3.69
N LEU A 156 -11.28 -8.13 4.11
CA LEU A 156 -11.03 -9.27 3.21
C LEU A 156 -11.96 -9.19 2.00
N PRO A 157 -11.42 -9.18 0.77
CA PRO A 157 -12.26 -9.18 -0.43
C PRO A 157 -13.15 -10.43 -0.49
N ALA A 158 -14.36 -10.25 -0.99
CA ALA A 158 -15.31 -11.35 -1.15
C ALA A 158 -14.90 -12.29 -2.29
N ASP A 159 -14.23 -11.76 -3.31
CA ASP A 159 -13.65 -12.54 -4.38
C ASP A 159 -12.36 -13.22 -3.88
N ARG A 160 -12.34 -14.55 -3.97
CA ARG A 160 -11.19 -15.37 -3.52
C ARG A 160 -10.07 -15.41 -4.56
N SER A 161 -9.92 -14.32 -5.32
CA SER A 161 -8.90 -14.16 -6.37
C SER A 161 -7.49 -14.30 -5.79
N HIS A 162 -7.29 -13.80 -4.57
CA HIS A 162 -6.06 -13.98 -3.79
C HIS A 162 -6.37 -14.46 -2.37
N ASP A 163 -5.51 -15.31 -1.81
CA ASP A 163 -5.59 -15.70 -0.40
C ASP A 163 -4.97 -14.63 0.51
N PHE A 164 -5.67 -13.50 0.62
CA PHE A 164 -5.28 -12.38 1.48
C PHE A 164 -5.19 -12.80 2.94
N ALA A 165 -5.99 -13.76 3.39
CA ALA A 165 -5.96 -14.23 4.76
C ALA A 165 -4.68 -15.00 5.08
N ALA A 166 -4.30 -15.98 4.25
CA ALA A 166 -3.03 -16.69 4.42
C ALA A 166 -1.83 -15.75 4.25
N THR A 167 -1.90 -14.83 3.29
CA THR A 167 -0.85 -13.82 3.04
C THR A 167 -0.66 -12.91 4.25
N PHE A 168 -1.74 -12.41 4.85
CA PHE A 168 -1.69 -11.57 6.04
C PHE A 168 -1.08 -12.30 7.24
N ARG A 169 -1.49 -13.55 7.48
CA ARG A 169 -0.89 -14.40 8.53
C ARG A 169 0.59 -14.65 8.29
N GLY A 170 0.97 -14.97 7.05
CA GLY A 170 2.36 -15.19 6.68
C GLY A 170 3.23 -13.95 6.86
N ALA A 171 2.71 -12.77 6.55
CA ALA A 171 3.40 -11.51 6.78
C ALA A 171 3.58 -11.21 8.27
N LEU A 172 2.53 -11.35 9.09
CA LEU A 172 2.62 -11.14 10.53
C LEU A 172 3.55 -12.16 11.21
N ALA A 173 3.55 -13.41 10.77
CA ALA A 173 4.44 -14.43 11.31
C ALA A 173 5.93 -14.05 11.17
N ARG A 174 6.32 -13.32 10.11
CA ARG A 174 7.68 -12.80 9.96
C ARG A 174 8.02 -11.74 11.00
N LEU A 175 7.03 -11.00 11.47
CA LEU A 175 7.18 -9.97 12.50
C LEU A 175 7.15 -10.57 13.92
N LEU A 176 6.90 -11.87 14.09
CA LEU A 176 7.00 -12.55 15.40
C LEU A 176 8.44 -13.01 15.71
N ASP A 177 9.28 -13.16 14.69
CA ASP A 177 10.68 -13.51 14.86
C ASP A 177 11.49 -12.27 15.26
N VAL A 178 11.62 -12.07 16.58
CA VAL A 178 12.35 -10.94 17.18
C VAL A 178 13.75 -10.82 16.59
N ASP A 179 14.45 -11.92 16.37
CA ASP A 179 15.83 -11.95 15.84
C ASP A 179 15.89 -12.06 14.30
N GLY A 180 14.73 -12.03 13.64
CA GLY A 180 14.60 -12.08 12.20
C GLY A 180 15.11 -10.82 11.50
N SER A 181 15.54 -10.98 10.24
CA SER A 181 16.11 -9.89 9.44
C SER A 181 15.19 -8.68 9.27
N ASP A 182 13.87 -8.92 9.25
CA ASP A 182 12.86 -7.87 9.08
C ASP A 182 12.85 -6.93 10.30
N LEU A 183 12.84 -7.49 11.51
CA LEU A 183 12.83 -6.70 12.74
C LEU A 183 14.19 -6.08 13.06
N LEU A 184 15.29 -6.73 12.67
CA LEU A 184 16.61 -6.11 12.72
C LEU A 184 16.68 -4.87 11.81
N SER A 185 16.18 -4.98 10.57
CA SER A 185 16.13 -3.86 9.63
C SER A 185 15.20 -2.75 10.13
N TYR A 186 14.07 -3.12 10.74
CA TYR A 186 13.14 -2.16 11.34
C TYR A 186 13.80 -1.32 12.44
N ALA A 187 14.43 -1.99 13.41
CA ALA A 187 15.05 -1.31 14.53
C ALA A 187 16.22 -0.42 14.10
N GLU A 188 17.03 -0.86 13.13
CA GLU A 188 18.10 -0.03 12.59
C GLU A 188 17.55 1.21 11.87
N GLN A 189 16.49 1.07 11.08
CA GLN A 189 15.85 2.22 10.45
C GLN A 189 15.29 3.21 11.49
N ARG A 190 14.62 2.71 12.55
CA ARG A 190 14.13 3.56 13.64
C ARG A 190 15.27 4.34 14.31
N ARG A 191 16.43 3.71 14.51
CA ARG A 191 17.63 4.34 15.08
C ARG A 191 18.17 5.43 14.15
N LEU A 192 18.20 5.19 12.84
CA LEU A 192 18.57 6.20 11.84
C LEU A 192 17.60 7.39 11.85
N ASP A 193 16.32 7.15 12.13
CA ASP A 193 15.28 8.17 12.28
C ASP A 193 15.36 8.92 13.64
N GLY A 194 16.33 8.60 14.50
CA GLY A 194 16.59 9.28 15.77
C GLY A 194 15.95 8.63 17.00
N GLU A 195 15.37 7.44 16.88
CA GLU A 195 14.86 6.68 18.03
C GLU A 195 16.01 6.28 18.96
N THR A 196 15.87 6.58 20.26
CA THR A 196 16.90 6.27 21.28
C THR A 196 16.59 5.00 22.09
N THR A 197 15.40 4.42 21.90
CA THR A 197 14.98 3.19 22.55
C THR A 197 15.92 2.03 22.19
N ASP A 198 16.14 1.11 23.13
CA ASP A 198 16.96 -0.09 22.89
C ASP A 198 16.44 -0.85 21.66
N PRO A 199 17.29 -1.15 20.65
CA PRO A 199 16.89 -1.92 19.47
C PRO A 199 16.23 -3.27 19.79
N LEU A 200 16.58 -3.93 20.91
CA LEU A 200 15.89 -5.15 21.32
C LEU A 200 14.44 -4.85 21.74
N LEU A 201 14.21 -3.78 22.49
CA LEU A 201 12.88 -3.39 22.95
C LEU A 201 11.99 -3.00 21.77
N ILE A 202 12.52 -2.23 20.80
CA ILE A 202 11.78 -1.88 19.57
C ILE A 202 11.28 -3.15 18.85
N ARG A 203 12.12 -4.18 18.73
CA ARG A 203 11.76 -5.45 18.07
C ARG A 203 10.72 -6.23 18.87
N GLN A 204 10.87 -6.26 20.20
CA GLN A 204 9.90 -6.92 21.09
C GLN A 204 8.52 -6.25 21.03
N ASP A 205 8.47 -4.92 20.95
CA ASP A 205 7.22 -4.16 20.83
C ASP A 205 6.51 -4.47 19.51
N VAL A 206 7.25 -4.53 18.39
CA VAL A 206 6.69 -4.93 17.09
C VAL A 206 6.16 -6.36 17.14
N ALA A 207 6.92 -7.30 17.71
CA ALA A 207 6.49 -8.70 17.81
C ALA A 207 5.22 -8.86 18.66
N ALA A 208 5.15 -8.16 19.80
CA ALA A 208 3.95 -8.14 20.64
C ALA A 208 2.73 -7.52 19.92
N ALA A 209 2.95 -6.45 19.16
CA ALA A 209 1.89 -5.83 18.36
C ALA A 209 1.42 -6.75 17.21
N ALA A 210 2.35 -7.44 16.54
CA ALA A 210 2.04 -8.41 15.50
C ALA A 210 1.23 -9.60 16.05
N ASP A 211 1.58 -10.11 17.24
CA ASP A 211 0.84 -11.19 17.91
C ASP A 211 -0.59 -10.79 18.28
N ALA A 212 -0.77 -9.60 18.88
CA ALA A 212 -2.08 -9.07 19.21
C ALA A 212 -2.94 -8.83 17.95
N CYS A 213 -2.34 -8.32 16.87
CA CYS A 213 -2.99 -8.13 15.59
C CYS A 213 -3.44 -9.46 14.97
N LEU A 214 -2.56 -10.47 14.96
CA LEU A 214 -2.85 -11.80 14.43
C LEU A 214 -3.97 -12.49 15.22
N THR A 215 -3.91 -12.42 16.55
CA THR A 215 -4.94 -12.96 17.44
C THR A 215 -6.31 -12.35 17.16
N ALA A 216 -6.39 -11.02 17.01
CA ALA A 216 -7.63 -10.32 16.71
C ALA A 216 -8.18 -10.68 15.31
N PHE A 217 -7.30 -10.82 14.33
CA PHE A 217 -7.66 -11.24 12.97
C PHE A 217 -8.30 -12.63 12.94
N ASP A 218 -7.76 -13.57 13.73
CA ASP A 218 -8.22 -14.96 13.76
C ASP A 218 -9.42 -15.22 14.67
N ALA A 219 -9.66 -14.37 15.69
CA ALA A 219 -10.80 -14.50 16.59
C ALA A 219 -12.16 -14.51 15.86
N GLN A 220 -12.27 -13.80 14.74
CA GLN A 220 -13.50 -13.69 13.94
C GLN A 220 -13.72 -14.88 12.98
N VAL A 221 -12.90 -15.93 13.04
CA VAL A 221 -13.16 -17.23 12.36
C VAL A 221 -14.04 -18.13 13.24
N ARG A 222 -14.07 -17.89 14.55
CA ARG A 222 -14.65 -18.80 15.55
C ARG A 222 -16.03 -18.38 16.07
N ALA A 223 -16.62 -17.32 15.50
CA ALA A 223 -17.98 -16.87 15.78
C ALA A 223 -18.89 -17.22 14.60
#